data_AF-A0A377XR12-F1
#
_entry.id   AF-A0A377XR12-F1
#
_cell.length_a   1.000
_cell.length_b   1.000
_cell.length_c   1.000
_cell.angle_alpha   90.00
_cell.angle_beta   90.00
_cell.angle_gamma   90.00
#
_symmetry.space_group_name_H-M   'P 1'
#
loop_
_entity.id
_entity.type
_entity.pdbx_description
1 polymer ?
#
loop_
_entity_poly.entity_id
_entity_poly.type
_entity_poly.pdbx_seq_one_letter_code
_entity_poly.pdbx_strand_id
1 'polypeptide(L)'
;MKTPATWRPAARKRNTCAFARFAFYGVSTCNTTEQDKLAKNGSYPSGHTSIGWATALVLAEINPQRQNEILKRGYELGESRVICGYHWQSDVDAARIVGSAVVATLHTNPAFQQQLQKAKDEFAKRQK
;
A
#
# COMPACT_ATOMS: atom_id res chain seq x y z
N MET A 1 47.73 -19.95 29.29
CA MET A 1 47.22 -19.75 27.93
C MET A 1 45.70 -19.72 27.96
N LYS A 2 45.09 -18.54 27.82
CA LYS A 2 43.63 -18.36 27.68
C LYS A 2 43.39 -17.59 26.38
N THR A 3 42.73 -18.21 25.41
CA THR A 3 42.20 -17.51 24.24
C THR A 3 40.90 -16.81 24.62
N PRO A 4 40.70 -15.51 24.36
CA PRO A 4 39.37 -14.92 24.42
C PRO A 4 38.70 -15.10 23.06
N ALA A 5 37.72 -16.00 23.02
CA ALA A 5 36.73 -16.04 21.96
C ALA A 5 35.80 -14.83 22.12
N THR A 6 36.04 -13.77 21.35
CA THR A 6 35.05 -12.70 21.15
C THR A 6 34.23 -13.05 19.91
N TRP A 7 33.32 -14.01 20.07
CA TRP A 7 32.19 -14.16 19.16
C TRP A 7 31.38 -12.87 19.23
N ARG A 8 31.37 -12.07 18.15
CA ARG A 8 30.42 -10.97 17.98
C ARG A 8 29.13 -11.56 17.42
N PRO A 9 28.01 -11.69 18.16
CA PRO A 9 26.73 -11.98 17.53
C PRO A 9 26.03 -10.64 17.28
N ALA A 10 26.50 -9.89 16.27
CA ALA A 10 25.77 -8.73 15.76
C ALA A 10 25.09 -9.05 14.41
N ALA A 11 24.76 -10.31 14.16
CA ALA A 11 23.73 -10.66 13.18
C ALA A 11 22.35 -10.47 13.83
N ARG A 12 21.99 -9.21 14.13
CA ARG A 12 20.64 -8.85 14.53
C ARG A 12 19.73 -9.20 13.36
N LYS A 13 18.85 -10.18 13.54
CA LYS A 13 17.85 -10.66 12.56
C LYS A 13 17.24 -9.46 11.84
N ARG A 14 17.63 -9.23 10.58
CA ARG A 14 17.11 -8.12 9.76
C ARG A 14 15.72 -8.53 9.27
N ASN A 15 14.70 -8.33 10.11
CA ASN A 15 13.31 -8.58 9.74
C ASN A 15 12.92 -7.60 8.63
N THR A 16 12.69 -8.12 7.43
CA THR A 16 12.34 -7.34 6.22
C THR A 16 11.09 -6.49 6.39
N CYS A 17 10.16 -6.88 7.26
CA CYS A 17 8.92 -6.13 7.53
C CYS A 17 9.13 -4.76 8.22
N ALA A 18 10.27 -4.55 8.89
CA ALA A 18 10.53 -3.34 9.65
C ALA A 18 11.07 -2.18 8.80
N PHE A 19 11.72 -2.49 7.67
CA PHE A 19 12.44 -1.50 6.85
C PHE A 19 11.96 -1.53 5.41
N ALA A 20 11.78 -0.34 4.83
CA ALA A 20 11.51 -0.19 3.41
C ALA A 20 12.63 -0.84 2.57
N ARG A 21 12.28 -1.40 1.41
CA ARG A 21 13.22 -2.13 0.54
C ARG A 21 14.44 -1.28 0.17
N PHE A 22 14.24 0.00 -0.18
CA PHE A 22 15.33 0.91 -0.51
C PHE A 22 16.29 1.14 0.67
N ALA A 23 15.75 1.28 1.88
CA ALA A 23 16.54 1.52 3.09
C ALA A 23 17.34 0.27 3.48
N PHE A 24 16.77 -0.92 3.25
CA PHE A 24 17.46 -2.19 3.47
C PHE A 24 18.66 -2.37 2.53
N TYR A 25 18.52 -2.02 1.25
CA TYR A 25 19.59 -2.16 0.25
C TYR A 25 20.50 -0.93 0.14
N GLY A 26 20.17 0.19 0.80
CA GLY A 26 20.94 1.43 0.69
C GLY A 26 20.88 2.06 -0.71
N VAL A 27 19.77 1.89 -1.42
CA VAL A 27 19.57 2.42 -2.79
C VAL A 27 18.60 3.59 -2.79
N SER A 28 18.70 4.46 -3.79
CA SER A 28 17.77 5.58 -3.94
C SER A 28 16.40 5.12 -4.46
N THR A 29 15.35 5.84 -4.06
CA THR A 29 13.99 5.66 -4.58
C THR A 29 13.73 6.55 -5.80
N CYS A 30 12.58 6.39 -6.45
CA CYS A 30 12.16 7.27 -7.55
C CYS A 30 11.96 8.75 -7.16
N ASN A 31 11.84 9.06 -5.85
CA ASN A 31 11.78 10.43 -5.34
C ASN A 31 12.68 10.56 -4.10
N THR A 32 13.82 11.22 -4.28
CA THR A 32 14.86 11.36 -3.26
C THR A 32 14.53 12.39 -2.17
N THR A 33 13.60 13.33 -2.43
CA THR A 33 13.30 14.45 -1.52
C THR A 33 12.76 13.97 -0.16
N GLU A 34 11.95 12.90 -0.15
CA GLU A 34 11.31 12.39 1.07
C GLU A 34 12.01 11.13 1.63
N GLN A 35 13.13 10.73 1.04
CA GLN A 35 13.75 9.43 1.29
C GLN A 35 14.16 9.23 2.75
N ASP A 36 14.80 10.22 3.36
CA ASP A 36 15.30 10.14 4.75
C ASP A 36 14.19 10.00 5.78
N LYS A 37 13.04 10.62 5.50
CA LYS A 37 11.85 10.52 6.33
C LYS A 37 11.22 9.13 6.18
N LEU A 38 11.07 8.67 4.94
CA LEU A 38 10.43 7.38 4.64
C LEU A 38 11.26 6.18 5.12
N ALA A 39 12.58 6.31 5.20
CA ALA A 39 13.47 5.25 5.68
C ALA A 39 13.22 4.88 7.15
N LYS A 40 12.61 5.78 7.93
CA LYS A 40 12.31 5.61 9.35
C LYS A 40 10.92 5.03 9.61
N ASN A 41 10.09 4.88 8.56
CA ASN A 41 8.73 4.38 8.68
C ASN A 41 8.69 2.85 8.47
N GLY A 42 7.70 2.20 9.09
CA GLY A 42 7.45 0.77 8.89
C GLY A 42 7.04 0.45 7.46
N SER A 43 7.55 -0.68 6.91
CA SER A 43 7.28 -1.08 5.52
C SER A 43 5.96 -1.85 5.37
N TYR A 44 5.56 -2.62 6.38
CA TYR A 44 4.47 -3.59 6.26
C TYR A 44 3.22 -3.25 7.09
N PRO A 45 2.00 -3.35 6.52
CA PRO A 45 1.70 -3.42 5.09
C PRO A 45 1.85 -2.04 4.42
N SER A 46 1.85 -2.00 3.10
CA SER A 46 1.93 -0.74 2.36
C SER A 46 0.65 0.11 2.50
N GLY A 47 0.67 1.15 3.33
CA GLY A 47 -0.48 2.06 3.50
C GLY A 47 -0.95 2.72 2.20
N HIS A 48 -0.02 3.12 1.33
CA HIS A 48 -0.36 3.69 0.01
C HIS A 48 -1.07 2.68 -0.90
N THR A 49 -0.64 1.42 -0.84
CA THR A 49 -1.30 0.36 -1.62
C THR A 49 -2.69 0.10 -1.07
N SER A 50 -2.88 0.08 0.26
CA SER A 50 -4.20 -0.10 0.87
C SER A 50 -5.17 1.00 0.43
N ILE A 51 -4.73 2.26 0.43
CA ILE A 51 -5.54 3.41 -0.03
C ILE A 51 -5.86 3.28 -1.51
N GLY A 52 -4.85 3.02 -2.36
CA GLY A 52 -5.02 2.89 -3.80
C GLY A 52 -5.98 1.77 -4.17
N TRP A 53 -5.86 0.61 -3.51
CA TRP A 53 -6.72 -0.55 -3.73
C TRP A 53 -8.15 -0.31 -3.24
N ALA A 54 -8.33 0.21 -2.02
CA ALA A 54 -9.64 0.54 -1.48
C ALA A 54 -10.37 1.57 -2.36
N THR A 55 -9.67 2.59 -2.83
CA THR A 55 -10.21 3.61 -3.73
C THR A 55 -10.66 2.99 -5.06
N ALA A 56 -9.85 2.10 -5.63
CA ALA A 56 -10.19 1.43 -6.88
C ALA A 56 -11.45 0.56 -6.74
N LEU A 57 -11.61 -0.16 -5.63
CA LEU A 57 -12.82 -0.96 -5.36
C LEU A 57 -14.08 -0.09 -5.32
N VAL A 58 -14.03 1.02 -4.57
CA VAL A 58 -15.17 1.95 -4.45
C VAL A 58 -15.49 2.63 -5.80
N LEU A 59 -14.46 3.03 -6.56
CA LEU A 59 -14.66 3.60 -7.90
C LEU A 59 -15.21 2.58 -8.90
N ALA A 60 -14.79 1.31 -8.82
CA ALA A 60 -15.32 0.24 -9.66
C ALA A 60 -16.82 -0.01 -9.37
N GLU A 61 -17.24 0.15 -8.11
CA GLU A 61 -18.65 0.08 -7.75
C GLU A 61 -19.46 1.28 -8.27
N ILE A 62 -18.86 2.47 -8.33
CA ILE A 62 -19.50 3.68 -8.89
C ILE A 62 -19.59 3.59 -10.41
N ASN A 63 -18.56 3.08 -11.09
CA ASN A 63 -18.53 2.91 -12.55
C ASN A 63 -18.18 1.47 -12.96
N PRO A 64 -19.16 0.55 -12.93
CA PRO A 64 -18.93 -0.85 -13.28
C PRO A 64 -18.52 -1.07 -14.73
N GLN A 65 -18.90 -0.17 -15.65
CA GLN A 65 -18.54 -0.27 -17.07
C GLN A 65 -17.04 -0.18 -17.31
N ARG A 66 -16.30 0.48 -16.41
CA ARG A 66 -14.82 0.63 -16.47
C ARG A 66 -14.11 -0.09 -15.32
N GLN A 67 -14.77 -1.07 -14.69
CA GLN A 67 -14.22 -1.73 -13.51
C GLN A 67 -12.84 -2.34 -13.76
N ASN A 68 -12.61 -2.93 -14.94
CA ASN A 68 -11.35 -3.59 -15.26
C ASN A 68 -10.19 -2.59 -15.32
N GLU A 69 -10.39 -1.44 -15.95
CA GLU A 69 -9.40 -0.37 -16.05
C GLU A 69 -9.14 0.27 -14.70
N ILE A 70 -10.19 0.48 -13.90
CA ILE A 70 -10.08 1.06 -12.55
C ILE A 70 -9.30 0.11 -11.63
N LEU A 71 -9.67 -1.17 -11.60
CA LEU A 71 -9.00 -2.18 -10.78
C LEU A 71 -7.56 -2.40 -11.21
N LYS A 72 -7.30 -2.44 -12.53
CA LYS A 72 -5.93 -2.48 -13.06
C LYS A 72 -5.12 -1.29 -12.58
N ARG A 73 -5.68 -0.07 -12.64
CA ARG A 73 -4.98 1.12 -12.14
C ARG A 73 -4.69 1.04 -10.64
N GLY A 74 -5.65 0.57 -9.84
CA GLY A 74 -5.44 0.32 -8.41
C GLY A 74 -4.33 -0.69 -8.13
N TYR A 75 -4.26 -1.76 -8.93
CA TYR A 75 -3.21 -2.77 -8.84
C TYR A 75 -1.82 -2.18 -9.14
N GLU A 76 -1.70 -1.44 -10.24
CA GLU A 76 -0.46 -0.80 -10.71
C GLU A 76 0.10 0.26 -9.75
N LEU A 77 -0.76 0.91 -8.95
CA LEU A 77 -0.31 1.82 -7.90
C LEU A 77 0.53 1.09 -6.85
N GLY A 78 0.17 -0.15 -6.51
CA GLY A 78 0.97 -1.02 -5.64
C GLY A 78 2.29 -1.42 -6.30
N GLU A 79 2.25 -1.86 -7.56
CA GLU A 79 3.45 -2.25 -8.32
C GLU A 79 4.45 -1.09 -8.46
N SER A 80 3.96 0.13 -8.63
CA SER A 80 4.78 1.34 -8.65
C SER A 80 5.59 1.51 -7.36
N ARG A 81 5.03 1.10 -6.21
CA ARG A 81 5.73 1.14 -4.92
C ARG A 81 6.84 0.12 -4.82
N VAL A 82 6.64 -1.05 -5.42
CA VAL A 82 7.68 -2.07 -5.53
C VAL A 82 8.80 -1.58 -6.42
N ILE A 83 8.48 -1.12 -7.64
CA ILE A 83 9.46 -0.63 -8.62
C ILE A 83 10.33 0.48 -8.01
N CYS A 84 9.71 1.47 -7.37
CA CYS A 84 10.43 2.59 -6.76
C CYS A 84 11.16 2.27 -5.44
N GLY A 85 11.12 1.02 -4.98
CA GLY A 85 11.86 0.58 -3.80
C GLY A 85 11.21 0.93 -2.47
N TYR A 86 10.02 1.51 -2.46
CA TYR A 86 9.34 1.88 -1.22
C TYR A 86 8.86 0.68 -0.41
N HIS A 87 8.44 -0.38 -1.10
CA HIS A 87 7.83 -1.55 -0.46
C HIS A 87 8.35 -2.86 -1.06
N TRP A 88 8.27 -3.92 -0.27
CA TRP A 88 8.40 -5.29 -0.74
C TRP A 88 7.10 -5.75 -1.41
N GLN A 89 7.17 -6.74 -2.30
CA GLN A 89 5.97 -7.32 -2.92
C GLN A 89 4.98 -7.84 -1.85
N SER A 90 5.49 -8.47 -0.79
CA SER A 90 4.67 -8.94 0.34
C SER A 90 3.89 -7.82 1.04
N ASP A 91 4.47 -6.62 1.14
CA ASP A 91 3.81 -5.47 1.78
C ASP A 91 2.62 -5.00 0.93
N VAL A 92 2.78 -5.08 -0.40
CA VAL A 92 1.77 -4.69 -1.39
C VAL A 92 0.65 -5.72 -1.44
N ASP A 93 0.99 -7.01 -1.46
CA ASP A 93 -0.01 -8.09 -1.48
C ASP A 93 -0.86 -8.09 -0.21
N ALA A 94 -0.24 -7.94 0.97
CA ALA A 94 -0.95 -7.82 2.23
C ALA A 94 -1.83 -6.54 2.29
N ALA A 95 -1.35 -5.43 1.74
CA ALA A 95 -2.10 -4.19 1.71
C ALA A 95 -3.38 -4.28 0.88
N ARG A 96 -3.39 -5.06 -0.22
CA ARG A 96 -4.61 -5.31 -1.01
C ARG A 96 -5.66 -6.05 -0.18
N ILE A 97 -5.24 -7.03 0.63
CA ILE A 97 -6.14 -7.75 1.55
C ILE A 97 -6.74 -6.79 2.58
N VAL A 98 -5.89 -5.99 3.24
CA VAL A 98 -6.33 -4.99 4.24
C VAL A 98 -7.27 -3.97 3.61
N GLY A 99 -6.93 -3.42 2.44
CA GLY A 99 -7.78 -2.47 1.72
C GLY A 99 -9.16 -3.04 1.40
N SER A 100 -9.23 -4.30 0.96
CA SER A 100 -10.49 -4.98 0.68
C SER A 100 -11.33 -5.18 1.94
N ALA A 101 -10.71 -5.58 3.06
CA ALA A 101 -11.38 -5.74 4.34
C ALA A 101 -11.93 -4.39 4.87
N VAL A 102 -11.17 -3.30 4.71
CA VAL A 102 -11.64 -1.95 5.09
C VAL A 102 -12.86 -1.56 4.25
N VAL A 103 -12.86 -1.80 2.94
CA VAL A 103 -14.03 -1.50 2.10
C VAL A 103 -15.25 -2.29 2.55
N ALA A 104 -15.11 -3.57 2.93
CA ALA A 104 -16.21 -4.33 3.51
C ALA A 104 -16.77 -3.69 4.79
N THR A 105 -15.89 -3.24 5.70
CA THR A 105 -16.30 -2.51 6.92
C THR A 105 -16.94 -1.16 6.60
N LEU A 106 -16.44 -0.42 5.60
CA LEU A 106 -17.03 0.85 5.18
C LEU A 106 -18.48 0.66 4.74
N HIS A 107 -18.80 -0.45 4.08
CA HIS A 107 -20.17 -0.78 3.68
C HIS A 107 -21.11 -1.06 4.84
N THR A 108 -20.63 -1.22 6.08
CA THR A 108 -21.49 -1.31 7.28
C THR A 108 -21.74 0.06 7.92
N ASN A 109 -21.10 1.13 7.44
CA ASN A 109 -21.22 2.47 7.99
C ASN A 109 -22.27 3.30 7.22
N PRO A 110 -23.38 3.74 7.87
CA PRO A 110 -24.43 4.51 7.21
C PRO A 110 -23.94 5.83 6.59
N ALA A 111 -22.98 6.52 7.21
CA ALA A 111 -22.43 7.76 6.68
C ALA A 111 -21.67 7.53 5.38
N PHE A 112 -20.94 6.41 5.28
CA PHE A 112 -20.26 6.02 4.04
C PHE A 112 -21.28 5.67 2.95
N GLN A 113 -22.29 4.86 3.26
CA GLN A 113 -23.34 4.50 2.30
C GLN A 113 -24.05 5.73 1.72
N GLN A 114 -24.35 6.72 2.56
CA GLN A 114 -24.96 7.99 2.13
C GLN A 114 -24.06 8.76 1.15
N GLN A 115 -22.77 8.84 1.41
CA GLN A 115 -21.82 9.52 0.53
C GLN A 115 -21.59 8.74 -0.77
N LEU A 116 -21.53 7.41 -0.70
CA LEU A 116 -21.42 6.55 -1.86
C LEU A 116 -22.63 6.70 -2.79
N GLN A 117 -23.84 6.76 -2.23
CA GLN A 117 -25.05 7.00 -3.04
C GLN A 117 -25.01 8.36 -3.73
N LYS A 118 -24.61 9.43 -3.02
CA LYS A 118 -24.44 10.76 -3.62
C LYS A 118 -23.43 10.75 -4.76
N ALA A 119 -22.31 10.04 -4.60
CA ALA A 119 -21.30 9.89 -5.65
C ALA A 119 -21.84 9.13 -6.87
N LYS A 120 -22.63 8.06 -6.66
CA LYS A 120 -23.32 7.33 -7.75
C LYS A 120 -24.31 8.23 -8.49
N ASP A 121 -25.11 9.01 -7.76
CA ASP A 121 -26.08 9.94 -8.33
C ASP A 121 -25.39 11.07 -9.11
N GLU A 122 -24.28 11.61 -8.60
CA GLU A 122 -23.47 12.60 -9.30
C GLU A 122 -22.89 12.02 -10.59
N PHE A 123 -22.33 10.82 -10.54
CA PHE A 123 -21.78 10.15 -11.71
C PHE A 123 -22.87 9.89 -12.77
N ALA A 124 -24.04 9.40 -12.37
CA ALA A 124 -25.16 9.15 -13.27
C ALA A 124 -25.65 10.43 -13.98
N LYS A 125 -25.61 11.59 -13.32
CA LYS A 125 -25.94 12.88 -13.94
C LYS A 125 -24.93 13.31 -15.00
N ARG A 126 -23.65 12.96 -14.83
CA ARG A 126 -22.57 13.29 -15.79
C ARG A 126 -22.53 12.37 -17.03
N GLN A 127 -23.21 11.22 -16.98
CA GLN A 127 -23.31 10.29 -18.12
C GLN A 127 -24.47 10.61 -19.08
N LYS A 128 -25.29 11.63 -18.75
CA LYS A 128 -26.33 12.17 -19.64
C LYS A 128 -25.76 13.31 -20.48
#